data_AF-A0A936NKA7-F1
#
_entry.id   AF-A0A936NKA7-F1
#
_cell.length_a   1.000
_cell.length_b   1.000
_cell.length_c   1.000
_cell.angle_alpha   90.00
_cell.angle_beta   90.00
_cell.angle_gamma   90.00
#
_symmetry.space_group_name_H-M   'P 1'
#
loop_
_entity.id
_entity.type
_entity.pdbx_description
1 polymer ?
#
loop_
_entity_poly.entity_id
_entity_poly.type
_entity_poly.pdbx_seq_one_letter_code
_entity_poly.pdbx_strand_id
1 'polypeptide(L)'
;MGARQREISVSEFFTKNRHLLGFDNPRKALLTCVKEAVDNALDACEEAGILPDVTVNLEVVSNGEPVAPSQANRFRVTVTDNGPGIVR
;
A
#
# COMPACT_ATOMS: atom_id res chain seq x y z
N MET A 1 -27.27 12.45 27.12
CA MET A 1 -27.71 11.75 25.90
C MET A 1 -26.48 11.52 25.03
N GLY A 2 -25.90 10.32 25.08
CA GLY A 2 -24.72 9.98 24.27
C GLY A 2 -25.05 10.05 22.78
N ALA A 3 -24.15 10.63 21.98
CA ALA A 3 -24.34 10.80 20.55
C ALA A 3 -24.67 9.45 19.89
N ARG A 4 -25.65 9.46 18.96
CA ARG A 4 -26.03 8.28 18.17
C ARG A 4 -24.78 7.71 17.50
N GLN A 5 -24.32 6.54 17.94
CA GLN A 5 -23.29 5.79 17.23
C GLN A 5 -23.82 5.53 15.83
N ARG A 6 -23.15 6.09 14.82
CA ARG A 6 -23.43 5.78 13.42
C ARG A 6 -22.58 4.57 13.08
N GLU A 7 -23.24 3.47 12.73
CA GLU A 7 -22.56 2.35 12.08
C GLU A 7 -22.06 2.85 10.73
N ILE A 8 -20.74 2.80 10.54
CA ILE A 8 -20.07 3.13 9.29
C ILE A 8 -19.20 1.94 8.93
N SER A 9 -19.16 1.59 7.64
CA SER A 9 -18.23 0.57 7.18
C SER A 9 -16.79 1.07 7.36
N VAL A 10 -15.86 0.17 7.67
CA VAL A 10 -14.42 0.46 7.77
C VAL A 10 -13.91 1.12 6.48
N SER A 11 -14.36 0.64 5.32
CA SER A 11 -14.01 1.22 4.02
C SER A 11 -14.54 2.65 3.85
N GLU A 12 -15.74 2.93 4.34
CA GLU A 12 -16.35 4.26 4.29
C GLU A 12 -15.64 5.23 5.23
N PHE A 13 -15.26 4.77 6.42
CA PHE A 13 -14.49 5.54 7.38
C PHE A 13 -13.16 6.00 6.79
N PHE A 14 -12.41 5.10 6.13
CA PHE A 14 -11.13 5.46 5.54
C PHE A 14 -11.26 6.29 4.25
N THR A 15 -12.32 6.06 3.47
CA THR A 15 -12.60 6.91 2.29
C THR A 15 -12.86 8.35 2.69
N LYS A 16 -13.61 8.56 3.78
CA LYS A 16 -13.87 9.89 4.34
C LYS A 16 -12.66 10.50 5.06
N ASN A 17 -11.73 9.68 5.55
CA ASN A 17 -10.59 10.11 6.37
C ASN A 17 -9.23 9.64 5.82
N ARG A 18 -8.99 9.82 4.52
CA ARG A 18 -7.76 9.35 3.82
C ARG A 18 -6.44 9.81 4.45
N HIS A 19 -6.44 10.99 5.09
CA HIS A 19 -5.26 11.56 5.75
C HIS A 19 -4.80 10.73 6.96
N LEU A 20 -5.71 10.05 7.66
CA LEU A 20 -5.38 9.19 8.81
C LEU A 20 -4.50 8.00 8.40
N LEU A 21 -4.58 7.58 7.13
CA LEU A 21 -3.79 6.50 6.56
C LEU A 21 -2.55 7.00 5.81
N GLY A 22 -2.26 8.30 5.82
CA GLY A 22 -1.12 8.87 5.08
C GLY A 22 -1.36 9.05 3.57
N PHE A 23 -2.61 8.90 3.08
CA PHE A 23 -2.98 9.11 1.67
C PHE A 23 -3.42 10.56 1.38
N ASP A 24 -2.78 11.53 2.03
CA ASP A 24 -3.09 12.97 1.91
C ASP A 24 -2.58 13.58 0.59
N ASN A 25 -1.43 13.12 0.10
CA ASN A 25 -0.82 13.56 -1.16
C ASN A 25 -0.23 12.36 -1.93
N PRO A 26 -0.13 12.43 -3.26
CA PRO A 26 0.28 11.30 -4.09
C PRO A 26 1.68 10.73 -3.77
N ARG A 27 2.63 11.58 -3.37
CA ARG A 27 4.00 11.14 -3.05
C ARG A 27 4.04 10.36 -1.74
N LYS A 28 3.39 10.90 -0.70
CA LYS A 28 3.27 10.23 0.60
C LYS A 28 2.45 8.95 0.48
N ALA A 29 1.36 8.97 -0.29
CA ALA A 29 0.55 7.79 -0.58
C ALA A 29 1.38 6.67 -1.21
N LEU A 30 2.22 6.99 -2.20
CA LEU A 30 3.11 6.00 -2.82
C LEU A 30 4.14 5.45 -1.83
N LEU A 31 4.78 6.33 -1.05
CA LEU A 31 5.74 5.92 -0.03
C LEU A 31 5.08 5.02 1.03
N THR A 32 3.90 5.40 1.53
CA THR A 32 3.13 4.60 2.48
C THR A 32 2.78 3.25 1.88
N CYS A 33 2.31 3.20 0.64
CA CYS A 33 1.98 1.93 -0.02
C CYS A 33 3.20 0.98 -0.12
N VAL A 34 4.36 1.51 -0.49
CA VAL A 34 5.60 0.71 -0.55
C VAL A 34 6.03 0.27 0.84
N LYS A 35 6.02 1.19 1.82
CA LYS A 35 6.43 0.92 3.21
C LYS A 35 5.59 -0.20 3.82
N GLU A 36 4.26 -0.10 3.76
CA GLU A 36 3.38 -1.14 4.32
C GLU A 36 3.52 -2.49 3.59
N ALA A 37 3.73 -2.49 2.28
CA ALA A 37 3.92 -3.72 1.51
C ALA A 37 5.26 -4.42 1.84
N VAL A 38 6.33 -3.64 2.04
CA VAL A 38 7.64 -4.17 2.45
C VAL A 38 7.60 -4.64 3.89
N ASP A 39 6.97 -3.89 4.81
CA ASP A 39 6.83 -4.30 6.21
C ASP A 39 6.09 -5.66 6.29
N ASN A 40 4.97 -5.81 5.58
CA ASN A 40 4.25 -7.08 5.53
C ASN A 40 5.09 -8.24 4.98
N ALA A 41 5.94 -7.99 3.98
CA ALA A 41 6.83 -9.00 3.41
C ALA A 41 7.93 -9.42 4.42
N LEU A 42 8.50 -8.45 5.14
CA LEU A 42 9.51 -8.72 6.15
C LEU A 42 8.93 -9.47 7.35
N ASP A 43 7.76 -9.04 7.83
CA ASP A 43 7.05 -9.68 8.94
C ASP A 43 6.76 -11.16 8.60
N ALA A 44 6.27 -11.42 7.39
CA ALA A 44 5.97 -12.79 6.94
C ALA A 44 7.21 -13.70 6.89
N CYS A 45 8.36 -13.17 6.45
CA CYS A 45 9.62 -13.90 6.45
C CYS A 45 10.17 -14.12 7.87
N GLU A 46 10.08 -13.10 8.73
CA GLU A 46 10.52 -13.15 10.12
C GLU A 46 9.75 -14.21 10.91
N GLU A 47 8.41 -14.21 10.82
CA GLU A 47 7.56 -15.20 11.49
C GLU A 47 7.86 -16.64 11.05
N ALA A 48 8.26 -16.82 9.79
CA ALA A 48 8.62 -18.12 9.21
C ALA A 48 10.09 -18.52 9.44
N GLY A 49 10.93 -17.64 10.00
CA GLY A 49 12.37 -17.87 10.14
C GLY A 49 13.10 -17.98 8.80
N ILE A 50 12.58 -17.35 7.75
CA ILE A 50 13.16 -17.33 6.40
C ILE A 50 14.01 -16.06 6.25
N LEU A 51 15.22 -16.18 5.69
CA LEU A 51 16.01 -15.00 5.34
C LEU A 51 15.26 -14.22 4.23
N PRO A 52 14.84 -12.97 4.48
CA PRO A 52 14.00 -12.26 3.53
C PRO A 52 14.75 -11.93 2.23
N ASP A 53 14.17 -12.29 1.11
CA ASP A 53 14.51 -11.79 -0.22
C ASP A 53 13.28 -11.06 -0.77
N VAL A 54 13.37 -9.73 -0.83
CA VAL A 54 12.26 -8.85 -1.19
C VAL A 54 12.63 -8.00 -2.40
N THR A 55 11.88 -8.15 -3.49
CA THR A 55 12.01 -7.34 -4.70
C THR A 55 10.85 -6.35 -4.77
N VAL A 56 11.18 -5.06 -4.97
CA VAL A 56 10.21 -3.98 -5.13
C VAL A 56 10.35 -3.37 -6.53
N ASN A 57 9.30 -3.47 -7.34
CA ASN A 57 9.22 -2.87 -8.66
C ASN A 57 8.19 -1.75 -8.68
N LEU A 58 8.60 -0.57 -9.14
CA LEU A 58 7.72 0.57 -9.42
C LEU A 58 7.70 0.86 -10.91
N GLU A 59 6.50 0.80 -11.49
CA GLU A 59 6.28 1.08 -12.91
C GLU A 59 5.29 2.23 -13.06
N VAL A 60 5.58 3.15 -13.98
CA VAL A 60 4.61 4.16 -14.39
C VAL A 60 3.56 3.49 -15.26
N VAL A 61 2.28 3.67 -14.93
CA VAL A 61 1.17 3.19 -15.75
C VAL A 61 0.57 4.37 -16.50
N SER A 62 0.87 4.49 -17.80
CA SER A 62 0.22 5.48 -18.67
C SER A 62 -0.98 4.85 -19.39
N ASN A 63 -2.04 5.64 -19.58
CA ASN A 63 -3.20 5.28 -20.42
C ASN A 63 -3.02 5.78 -21.87
N GLY A 64 -1.78 5.93 -22.34
CA GLY A 64 -1.43 6.59 -23.59
C GLY A 64 0.08 6.78 -23.69
N GLU A 65 0.51 7.96 -24.18
CA GLU A 65 1.93 8.27 -24.37
C GLU A 65 2.77 8.04 -23.11
N PRO A 66 4.03 7.58 -23.26
CA PRO A 66 4.95 7.45 -22.14
C PRO A 66 5.14 8.77 -21.42
N VAL A 67 4.90 8.77 -20.11
CA VAL A 67 5.10 9.95 -19.24
C VAL A 67 6.35 9.75 -18.40
N ALA A 68 7.12 10.82 -18.21
CA ALA A 68 8.23 10.81 -17.28
C ALA A 68 7.71 10.51 -15.84
N PRO A 69 8.47 9.80 -14.99
CA PRO A 69 8.04 9.50 -13.62
C PRO A 69 7.67 10.73 -12.79
N SER A 70 8.30 11.87 -13.04
CA SER A 70 7.99 13.15 -12.39
C SER A 70 6.62 13.73 -12.73
N GLN A 71 6.02 13.30 -13.85
CA GLN A 71 4.73 13.76 -14.37
C GLN A 71 3.64 12.68 -14.27
N ALA A 72 4.00 11.47 -13.84
CA ALA A 72 3.08 10.36 -13.70
C ALA A 72 2.15 10.55 -12.48
N ASN A 73 0.90 10.15 -12.64
CA ASN A 73 -0.12 10.16 -11.59
C ASN A 73 -0.64 8.74 -11.24
N ARG A 74 -0.14 7.71 -11.94
CA ARG A 74 -0.51 6.32 -11.77
C ARG A 74 0.74 5.46 -11.81
N PHE A 75 0.85 4.62 -10.79
CA PHE A 75 1.96 3.72 -10.61
C PHE A 75 1.44 2.32 -10.31
N ARG A 76 2.12 1.30 -10.81
CA ARG A 76 1.99 -0.07 -10.38
C ARG A 76 3.15 -0.35 -9.43
N VAL A 77 2.83 -0.75 -8.21
CA VAL A 77 3.79 -1.21 -7.21
C VAL A 77 3.65 -2.72 -7.13
N THR A 78 4.74 -3.43 -7.35
CA THR A 78 4.82 -4.88 -7.18
C THR A 78 5.86 -5.15 -6.11
N VAL A 79 5.45 -5.81 -5.03
CA VAL A 79 6.35 -6.34 -3.99
C VAL A 79 6.29 -7.86 -4.08
N THR A 80 7.45 -8.49 -4.14
CA THR A 80 7.59 -9.94 -4.20
C THR A 80 8.55 -10.35 -3.12
N ASP A 81 8.12 -11.30 -2.29
CA ASP A 81 8.90 -11.87 -1.22
C ASP A 81 9.00 -13.40 -1.35
N ASN A 82 9.91 -13.99 -0.59
CA ASN A 82 10.10 -15.43 -0.46
C ASN A 82 9.46 -16.00 0.83
N GLY A 83 8.48 -15.29 1.41
CA GLY A 83 7.79 -15.68 2.63
C GLY A 83 6.83 -16.87 2.43
N PRO A 84 6.12 -17.28 3.49
CA PRO A 84 5.25 -18.47 3.48
C PRO A 84 3.99 -18.33 2.62
N GLY A 85 3.71 -17.12 2.10
CA GLY A 85 2.45 -16.80 1.42
C GLY A 85 1.27 -16.72 2.38
N ILE A 86 0.07 -16.44 1.84
CA ILE A 86 -1.16 -16.30 2.61
C ILE A 86 -2.05 -17.53 2.37
N VAL A 87 -2.43 -18.21 3.45
CA VAL A 87 -3.39 -19.33 3.39
C VAL A 87 -4.76 -18.80 2.96
N ARG A 88 -5.38 -19.45 1.97
CA ARG A 88 -6.72 -19.12 1.46
C ARG A 88 -7.81 -19.90 2.17
#